data_AF-A0AA91GP72-F1
#
_entry.id   AF-A0AA91GP72-F1
#
_cell.length_a   1.000
_cell.length_b   1.000
_cell.length_c   1.000
_cell.angle_alpha   90.00
_cell.angle_beta   90.00
_cell.angle_gamma   90.00
#
_symmetry.space_group_name_H-M   'P 1'
#
loop_
_entity.id
_entity.type
_entity.pdbx_description
1 polymer ?
#
loop_
_entity_poly.entity_id
_entity_poly.type
_entity_poly.pdbx_seq_one_letter_code
_entity_poly.pdbx_strand_id
1 'polypeptide(L)'
;MCIIRTIPELLHHRYLMHFIAQPSFQAYIDSMQHGGTRQALTFSQIRDFQIPLPPLEEQRRIAAILDKADTVRRKRKEAIALTEELLRSSFLEMFGDPVTNSRGWKKIKLADAVDLVNGRAFKPSDWKKKGLPIIRIQNLKNPDATYNYYDGHFQEKFRVKPGDLLLSWSGQLVSFGVFIWQGTEGVLNQHIFNVRPRMPFELEYLEFALAHVVEMCKSKFHGIEMKHLTKEELNTQFVLYPPIQLQTDFTLKIRHLRSMKTEQHSQQCELDNFFNSLLQRAFRGEL
;
A
#
# COMPACT_ATOMS: atom_id res chain seq x y z
N MET A 1 6.90 27.52 -7.53
CA MET A 1 7.57 26.75 -8.61
C MET A 1 8.76 27.59 -9.08
N CYS A 2 9.97 27.02 -9.11
CA CYS A 2 11.19 27.70 -9.54
C CYS A 2 11.74 26.97 -10.77
N ILE A 3 12.19 27.70 -11.79
CA ILE A 3 12.82 27.13 -12.99
C ILE A 3 14.30 27.50 -12.95
N ILE A 4 15.17 26.49 -12.86
CA ILE A 4 16.62 26.67 -12.92
C ILE A 4 17.07 26.38 -14.35
N ARG A 5 17.69 27.37 -15.02
CA ARG A 5 18.30 27.21 -16.33
C ARG A 5 19.81 27.15 -16.16
N THR A 6 20.45 26.09 -16.62
CA THR A 6 21.90 25.94 -16.55
C THR A 6 22.58 26.66 -17.71
N ILE A 7 23.84 27.04 -17.51
CA ILE A 7 24.73 27.49 -18.59
C ILE A 7 25.30 26.21 -19.23
N PRO A 8 24.90 25.84 -20.47
CA PRO A 8 25.20 24.52 -21.04
C PRO A 8 26.69 24.20 -21.17
N GLU A 9 27.52 25.22 -21.33
CA GLU A 9 28.99 25.14 -21.45
C GLU A 9 29.69 24.87 -20.11
N LEU A 10 28.98 25.00 -18.99
CA LEU A 10 29.54 24.83 -17.65
C LEU A 10 28.87 23.69 -16.88
N LEU A 11 27.54 23.58 -16.99
CA LEU A 11 26.75 22.68 -16.16
C LEU A 11 25.69 21.94 -16.99
N HIS A 12 25.85 20.62 -17.06
CA HIS A 12 24.90 19.74 -17.72
C HIS A 12 23.60 19.63 -16.90
N HIS A 13 22.47 20.00 -17.51
CA HIS A 13 21.18 20.09 -16.83
C HIS A 13 20.73 18.77 -16.15
N ARG A 14 20.97 17.60 -16.76
CA ARG A 14 20.61 16.30 -16.14
C ARG A 14 21.49 15.95 -14.95
N TYR A 15 22.76 16.36 -14.99
CA TYR A 15 23.67 16.19 -13.87
C TYR A 15 23.19 17.01 -12.66
N LEU A 16 22.83 18.28 -12.89
CA LEU A 16 22.24 19.13 -11.86
C LEU A 16 20.93 18.54 -11.31
N MET A 17 20.07 18.03 -12.19
CA MET A 17 18.80 17.41 -11.80
C MET A 17 19.00 16.24 -10.84
N HIS A 18 19.93 15.32 -11.16
CA HIS A 18 20.27 14.20 -10.27
C HIS A 18 20.91 14.66 -8.96
N PHE A 19 21.76 15.70 -8.99
CA PHE A 19 22.40 16.24 -7.79
C PHE A 19 21.36 16.82 -6.83
N ILE A 20 20.46 17.66 -7.35
CA ILE A 20 19.39 18.26 -6.54
C ILE A 20 18.46 17.18 -5.98
N ALA A 21 18.16 16.14 -6.77
CA ALA A 21 17.27 15.06 -6.36
C ALA A 21 17.87 14.09 -5.32
N GLN A 22 19.17 14.19 -5.01
CA GLN A 22 19.82 13.30 -4.06
C GLN A 22 19.24 13.50 -2.64
N PRO A 23 19.00 12.41 -1.86
CA PRO A 23 18.41 12.52 -0.52
C PRO A 23 19.16 13.45 0.44
N SER A 24 20.49 13.47 0.40
CA SER A 24 21.31 14.37 1.23
C SER A 24 21.10 15.83 0.87
N PHE A 25 20.93 16.15 -0.42
CA PHE A 25 20.70 17.51 -0.88
C PHE A 25 19.26 17.96 -0.65
N GLN A 26 18.28 17.04 -0.77
CA GLN A 26 16.90 17.29 -0.37
C GLN A 26 16.79 17.57 1.15
N ALA A 27 17.46 16.79 1.99
CA ALA A 27 17.50 17.05 3.43
C ALA A 27 18.16 18.42 3.76
N TYR A 28 19.16 18.83 2.98
CA TYR A 28 19.75 20.16 3.08
C TYR A 28 18.77 21.26 2.64
N ILE A 29 18.03 21.05 1.56
CA ILE A 29 16.95 21.95 1.13
C ILE A 29 15.88 22.09 2.22
N ASP A 30 15.44 20.98 2.80
CA ASP A 30 14.40 20.94 3.83
C ASP A 30 14.85 21.67 5.11
N SER A 31 16.12 21.54 5.50
CA SER A 31 16.65 22.25 6.67
C SER A 31 16.71 23.77 6.48
N MET A 32 16.76 24.25 5.23
CA MET A 32 16.74 25.68 4.91
C MET A 32 15.32 26.26 4.82
N GLN A 33 14.28 25.42 4.84
CA GLN A 33 12.89 25.86 4.87
C GLN A 33 12.49 26.22 6.31
N HIS A 34 12.70 27.47 6.72
CA HIS A 34 12.23 28.00 8.03
C HIS A 34 11.04 28.95 7.83
N GLY A 35 9.91 28.68 8.52
CA GLY A 35 8.75 29.58 8.56
C GLY A 35 7.42 28.84 8.77
N GLY A 36 6.70 29.16 9.86
CA GLY A 36 5.49 28.45 10.29
C GLY A 36 4.27 28.56 9.36
N THR A 37 4.23 29.54 8.45
CA THR A 37 3.02 29.83 7.64
C THR A 37 3.24 29.73 6.13
N ARG A 38 4.49 29.77 5.63
CA ARG A 38 4.85 29.55 4.21
C ARG A 38 6.25 28.93 4.12
N GLN A 39 6.31 27.63 3.86
CA GLN A 39 7.55 26.93 3.55
C GLN A 39 7.93 27.19 2.08
N ALA A 40 8.95 28.01 1.85
CA ALA A 40 9.50 28.25 0.51
C ALA A 40 10.96 28.70 0.61
N LEU A 41 11.80 28.23 -0.31
CA LEU A 41 13.15 28.76 -0.48
C LEU A 41 13.12 30.11 -1.21
N THR A 42 13.92 31.05 -0.73
CA THR A 42 14.17 32.32 -1.42
C THR A 42 15.16 32.14 -2.57
N PHE A 43 15.12 33.05 -3.54
CA PHE A 43 16.08 33.05 -4.65
C PHE A 43 17.54 33.19 -4.20
N SER A 44 17.80 33.89 -3.09
CA SER A 44 19.14 34.02 -2.52
C SER A 44 19.65 32.66 -2.06
N GLN A 45 18.84 31.94 -1.26
CA GLN A 45 19.21 30.62 -0.75
C GLN A 45 19.52 29.63 -1.88
N ILE A 46 18.75 29.67 -2.98
CA ILE A 46 19.00 28.80 -4.14
C ILE A 46 20.33 29.13 -4.84
N ARG A 47 20.71 30.41 -4.90
CA ARG A 47 21.99 30.84 -5.51
C ARG A 47 23.20 30.43 -4.67
N ASP A 48 23.03 30.25 -3.37
CA ASP A 48 24.10 29.89 -2.45
C ASP A 48 24.41 28.39 -2.44
N PHE A 49 23.63 27.58 -3.18
CA PHE A 49 23.82 26.14 -3.31
C PHE A 49 25.20 25.80 -3.86
N GLN A 50 25.96 25.04 -3.09
CA GLN A 50 27.25 24.50 -3.50
C GLN A 50 27.03 23.18 -4.26
N ILE A 51 27.50 23.13 -5.51
CA ILE A 51 27.33 21.99 -6.40
C ILE A 51 28.72 21.54 -6.89
N PRO A 52 29.05 20.24 -6.82
CA PRO A 52 30.29 19.72 -7.40
C PRO A 52 30.28 19.88 -8.91
N LEU A 53 31.33 20.49 -9.47
CA LEU A 53 31.41 20.85 -10.89
C LEU A 53 32.59 20.13 -11.58
N PRO A 54 32.50 18.81 -11.83
CA PRO A 54 33.52 18.09 -12.60
C PRO A 54 33.52 18.53 -14.07
N PRO A 55 34.49 18.12 -14.90
CA PRO A 55 34.51 18.43 -16.33
C PRO A 55 33.21 18.04 -17.04
N LEU A 56 32.82 18.78 -18.08
CA LEU A 56 31.54 18.56 -18.77
C LEU A 56 31.33 17.12 -19.26
N GLU A 57 32.38 16.48 -19.79
CA GLU A 57 32.32 15.08 -20.23
C GLU A 57 32.03 14.13 -19.07
N GLU A 58 32.59 14.40 -17.89
CA GLU A 58 32.33 13.63 -16.69
C GLU A 58 30.90 13.85 -16.19
N GLN A 59 30.40 15.09 -16.22
CA GLN A 59 28.99 15.37 -15.90
C GLN A 59 28.04 14.62 -16.84
N ARG A 60 28.34 14.55 -18.13
CA ARG A 60 27.57 13.79 -19.13
C ARG A 60 27.63 12.29 -18.86
N ARG A 61 28.81 11.75 -18.55
CA ARG A 61 29.02 10.34 -18.18
C ARG A 61 28.18 9.96 -16.97
N ILE A 62 28.32 10.71 -15.88
CA ILE A 62 27.56 10.52 -14.64
C ILE A 62 26.06 10.58 -14.91
N ALA A 63 25.59 11.62 -15.60
CA ALA A 63 24.17 11.78 -15.93
C ALA A 63 23.64 10.57 -16.71
N ALA A 64 24.36 10.11 -17.74
CA ALA A 64 23.94 8.97 -18.56
C ALA A 64 23.83 7.66 -17.75
N ILE A 65 24.72 7.43 -16.79
CA ILE A 65 24.66 6.24 -15.92
C ILE A 65 23.43 6.33 -14.99
N LEU A 66 23.24 7.48 -14.33
CA LEU A 66 22.11 7.72 -13.43
C LEU A 66 20.77 7.64 -14.17
N ASP A 67 20.69 8.19 -15.39
CA ASP A 67 19.50 8.13 -16.23
C ASP A 67 19.10 6.71 -16.61
N LYS A 68 20.08 5.86 -16.93
CA LYS A 68 19.82 4.44 -17.24
C LYS A 68 19.26 3.72 -16.00
N ALA A 69 19.88 3.93 -14.84
CA ALA A 69 19.43 3.31 -13.60
C ALA A 69 18.02 3.80 -13.19
N ASP A 70 17.75 5.10 -13.32
CA ASP A 70 16.42 5.66 -13.05
C ASP A 70 15.35 5.14 -14.04
N THR A 71 15.71 4.98 -15.32
CA THR A 71 14.82 4.39 -16.33
C THR A 71 14.39 2.96 -15.93
N VAL A 72 15.33 2.15 -15.43
CA VAL A 72 15.02 0.78 -14.97
C VAL A 72 14.07 0.82 -13.77
N ARG A 73 14.32 1.70 -12.78
CA ARG A 73 13.43 1.89 -11.62
C ARG A 73 12.03 2.32 -12.03
N ARG A 74 11.92 3.29 -12.94
CA ARG A 74 10.63 3.77 -13.43
C ARG A 74 9.84 2.66 -14.13
N LYS A 75 10.48 1.90 -15.02
CA LYS A 75 9.85 0.74 -15.69
C LYS A 75 9.40 -0.32 -14.70
N ARG A 76 10.15 -0.55 -13.63
CA ARG A 76 9.77 -1.50 -12.57
C ARG A 76 8.54 -1.03 -11.79
N LYS A 77 8.48 0.25 -11.41
CA LYS A 77 7.28 0.85 -10.78
C LYS A 77 6.05 0.77 -11.69
N GLU A 78 6.22 1.04 -12.98
CA GLU A 78 5.16 0.92 -13.99
C GLU A 78 4.66 -0.53 -14.12
N ALA A 79 5.57 -1.51 -14.16
CA ALA A 79 5.21 -2.93 -14.17
C ALA A 79 4.43 -3.35 -12.92
N ILE A 80 4.79 -2.86 -11.73
CA ILE A 80 4.04 -3.13 -10.49
C ILE A 80 2.61 -2.57 -10.59
N ALA A 81 2.45 -1.34 -11.09
CA ALA A 81 1.14 -0.73 -11.27
C ALA A 81 0.27 -1.51 -12.28
N LEU A 82 0.85 -1.94 -13.41
CA LEU A 82 0.18 -2.78 -14.40
C LEU A 82 -0.24 -4.15 -13.81
N THR A 83 0.59 -4.75 -12.95
CA THR A 83 0.22 -5.99 -12.25
C THR A 83 -1.00 -5.75 -11.34
N GLU A 84 -1.10 -4.61 -10.65
CA GLU A 84 -2.28 -4.27 -9.85
C GLU A 84 -3.55 -4.09 -10.70
N GLU A 85 -3.42 -3.48 -11.86
CA GLU A 85 -4.51 -3.35 -12.81
C GLU A 85 -4.94 -4.71 -13.37
N LEU A 86 -3.98 -5.59 -13.67
CA LEU A 86 -4.23 -6.95 -14.13
C LEU A 86 -4.99 -7.79 -13.10
N LEU A 87 -4.68 -7.63 -11.81
CA LEU A 87 -5.41 -8.28 -10.72
C LEU A 87 -6.89 -7.86 -10.73
N ARG A 88 -7.17 -6.55 -10.85
CA ARG A 88 -8.54 -6.01 -10.84
C ARG A 88 -9.31 -6.39 -12.10
N SER A 89 -8.70 -6.23 -13.28
CA SER A 89 -9.32 -6.57 -14.56
C SER A 89 -9.60 -8.07 -14.68
N SER A 90 -8.72 -8.94 -14.17
CA SER A 90 -8.97 -10.39 -14.14
C SER A 90 -10.24 -10.76 -13.39
N PHE A 91 -10.54 -10.06 -12.29
CA PHE A 91 -11.78 -10.28 -11.55
C PHE A 91 -13.00 -9.86 -12.37
N LEU A 92 -12.96 -8.66 -12.98
CA LEU A 92 -14.07 -8.15 -13.81
C LEU A 92 -14.29 -8.98 -15.07
N GLU A 93 -13.23 -9.48 -15.70
CA GLU A 93 -13.30 -10.36 -16.86
C GLU A 93 -14.06 -11.66 -16.53
N MET A 94 -13.68 -12.32 -15.43
CA MET A 94 -14.23 -13.61 -15.02
C MET A 94 -15.65 -13.49 -14.43
N PHE A 95 -15.88 -12.47 -13.60
CA PHE A 95 -17.13 -12.38 -12.82
C PHE A 95 -18.06 -11.25 -13.27
N GLY A 96 -17.62 -10.36 -14.14
CA GLY A 96 -18.34 -9.15 -14.53
C GLY A 96 -18.29 -8.06 -13.46
N ASP A 97 -18.94 -6.93 -13.75
CA ASP A 97 -19.16 -5.88 -12.77
C ASP A 97 -20.13 -6.37 -11.66
N PRO A 98 -19.71 -6.40 -10.38
CA PRO A 98 -20.54 -6.86 -9.28
C PRO A 98 -21.76 -5.97 -8.99
N VAL A 99 -21.69 -4.68 -9.36
CA VAL A 99 -22.78 -3.71 -9.12
C VAL A 99 -23.96 -4.04 -10.02
N THR A 100 -23.71 -4.18 -11.32
CA THR A 100 -24.74 -4.54 -12.30
C THR A 100 -25.07 -6.03 -12.27
N ASN A 101 -24.19 -6.88 -11.72
CA ASN A 101 -24.29 -8.34 -11.80
C ASN A 101 -24.51 -8.81 -13.25
N SER A 102 -23.70 -8.27 -14.17
CA SER A 102 -23.81 -8.51 -15.63
C SER A 102 -23.80 -9.98 -16.05
N ARG A 103 -23.24 -10.86 -15.21
CA ARG A 103 -23.20 -12.32 -15.43
C ARG A 103 -24.37 -13.09 -14.78
N GLY A 104 -25.26 -12.41 -14.05
CA GLY A 104 -26.43 -13.03 -13.45
C GLY A 104 -26.13 -14.01 -12.32
N TRP A 105 -25.03 -13.86 -11.60
CA TRP A 105 -24.67 -14.75 -10.49
C TRP A 105 -25.69 -14.69 -9.36
N LYS A 106 -25.81 -15.80 -8.61
CA LYS A 106 -26.66 -15.87 -7.43
C LYS A 106 -26.25 -14.80 -6.42
N LYS A 107 -27.20 -14.01 -5.93
CA LYS A 107 -26.99 -13.03 -4.87
C LYS A 107 -27.28 -13.68 -3.52
N ILE A 108 -26.36 -13.53 -2.56
CA ILE A 108 -26.50 -14.02 -1.19
C ILE A 108 -26.33 -12.84 -0.25
N LYS A 109 -27.21 -12.68 0.73
CA LYS A 109 -27.04 -11.65 1.76
C LYS A 109 -25.77 -11.91 2.54
N LEU A 110 -25.01 -10.87 2.87
CA LEU A 110 -23.77 -11.04 3.63
C LEU A 110 -24.00 -11.71 4.98
N ALA A 111 -25.12 -11.41 5.66
CA ALA A 111 -25.50 -12.07 6.91
C ALA A 111 -25.64 -13.60 6.79
N ASP A 112 -26.00 -14.10 5.60
CA ASP A 112 -26.17 -15.54 5.35
C ASP A 112 -24.87 -16.18 4.82
N ALA A 113 -24.03 -15.40 4.13
CA ALA A 113 -22.79 -15.87 3.53
C ALA A 113 -21.61 -15.93 4.51
N VAL A 114 -21.52 -14.97 5.45
CA VAL A 114 -20.35 -14.82 6.33
C VAL A 114 -20.75 -14.40 7.74
N ASP A 115 -19.93 -14.81 8.72
CA ASP A 115 -19.92 -14.27 10.07
C ASP A 115 -18.89 -13.16 10.20
N LEU A 116 -19.36 -11.96 10.55
CA LEU A 116 -18.50 -10.83 10.91
C LEU A 116 -18.26 -10.84 12.43
N VAL A 117 -17.10 -11.36 12.84
CA VAL A 117 -16.69 -11.45 14.25
C VAL A 117 -15.85 -10.24 14.61
N ASN A 118 -16.40 -9.32 15.41
CA ASN A 118 -15.67 -8.12 15.84
C ASN A 118 -14.56 -8.49 16.83
N GLY A 119 -13.43 -7.81 16.72
CA GLY A 119 -12.35 -7.88 17.71
C GLY A 119 -12.73 -7.26 19.06
N ARG A 120 -11.80 -7.34 20.01
CA ARG A 120 -11.95 -6.85 21.38
C ARG A 120 -11.36 -5.45 21.54
N ALA A 121 -12.00 -4.60 22.33
CA ALA A 121 -11.43 -3.34 22.76
C ALA A 121 -10.27 -3.58 23.76
N PHE A 122 -9.05 -3.23 23.38
CA PHE A 122 -7.89 -3.26 24.28
C PHE A 122 -7.55 -1.84 24.74
N LYS A 123 -7.67 -1.59 26.05
CA LYS A 123 -7.28 -0.32 26.67
C LYS A 123 -5.76 -0.23 26.78
N PRO A 124 -5.17 0.97 26.89
CA PRO A 124 -3.72 1.11 27.13
C PRO A 124 -3.22 0.33 28.36
N SER A 125 -4.06 0.18 29.39
CA SER A 125 -3.77 -0.62 30.58
C SER A 125 -3.63 -2.12 30.30
N ASP A 126 -4.24 -2.62 29.22
CA ASP A 126 -4.15 -4.01 28.80
C ASP A 126 -2.85 -4.31 28.04
N TRP A 127 -2.14 -3.27 27.56
CA TRP A 127 -0.97 -3.45 26.71
C TRP A 127 0.24 -3.89 27.51
N LYS A 128 0.91 -4.90 26.98
CA LYS A 128 2.14 -5.48 27.53
C LYS A 128 3.28 -5.39 26.51
N LYS A 129 4.49 -5.66 27.00
CA LYS A 129 5.71 -5.76 26.17
C LYS A 129 5.93 -7.16 25.57
N LYS A 130 5.20 -8.17 26.05
CA LYS A 130 5.29 -9.58 25.63
C LYS A 130 3.89 -10.22 25.69
N GLY A 131 3.70 -11.34 24.99
CA GLY A 131 2.42 -12.04 24.89
C GLY A 131 2.02 -12.25 23.43
N LEU A 132 0.72 -12.41 23.16
CA LEU A 132 0.19 -12.43 21.80
C LEU A 132 0.10 -11.01 21.25
N PRO A 133 0.48 -10.77 19.98
CA PRO A 133 0.36 -9.47 19.37
C PRO A 133 -1.11 -9.08 19.20
N ILE A 134 -1.43 -7.82 19.51
CA ILE A 134 -2.73 -7.22 19.26
C ILE A 134 -2.74 -6.71 17.81
N ILE A 135 -3.53 -7.36 16.96
CA ILE A 135 -3.65 -7.04 15.54
C ILE A 135 -4.56 -5.82 15.38
N ARG A 136 -3.99 -4.70 14.88
CA ARG A 136 -4.68 -3.42 14.68
C ARG A 136 -4.68 -3.05 13.19
N ILE A 137 -5.50 -2.05 12.83
CA ILE A 137 -5.66 -1.59 11.44
C ILE A 137 -4.32 -1.20 10.81
N GLN A 138 -3.41 -0.58 11.58
CA GLN A 138 -2.08 -0.23 11.10
C GLN A 138 -1.26 -1.45 10.65
N ASN A 139 -1.42 -2.59 11.32
CA ASN A 139 -0.70 -3.83 11.01
C ASN A 139 -1.24 -4.52 9.75
N LEU A 140 -2.51 -4.26 9.38
CA LEU A 140 -3.11 -4.80 8.15
C LEU A 140 -2.50 -4.18 6.88
N LYS A 141 -2.01 -2.95 6.98
CA LYS A 141 -1.49 -2.19 5.84
C LYS A 141 0.02 -2.09 5.80
N ASN A 142 0.65 -2.15 6.97
CA ASN A 142 2.08 -2.04 7.11
C ASN A 142 2.59 -3.25 7.91
N PRO A 143 3.22 -4.23 7.23
CA PRO A 143 3.84 -5.38 7.88
C PRO A 143 4.89 -5.00 8.94
N ASP A 144 5.56 -3.85 8.76
CA ASP A 144 6.60 -3.34 9.67
C ASP A 144 6.02 -2.54 10.86
N ALA A 145 4.71 -2.36 10.93
CA ALA A 145 4.09 -1.63 12.03
C ALA A 145 4.25 -2.37 13.36
N THR A 146 4.61 -1.63 14.40
CA THR A 146 4.81 -2.18 15.74
C THR A 146 3.52 -2.75 16.36
N TYR A 147 3.69 -3.79 17.17
CA TYR A 147 2.62 -4.44 17.91
C TYR A 147 2.63 -3.99 19.38
N ASN A 148 1.44 -3.85 19.93
CA ASN A 148 1.23 -3.98 21.37
C ASN A 148 0.90 -5.44 21.66
N TYR A 149 1.15 -5.92 22.88
CA TYR A 149 0.92 -7.32 23.24
C TYR A 149 -0.14 -7.48 24.31
N TYR A 150 -0.73 -8.67 24.37
CA TYR A 150 -1.70 -9.09 25.37
C TYR A 150 -1.33 -10.48 25.89
N ASP A 151 -1.23 -10.64 27.20
CA ASP A 151 -0.90 -11.90 27.89
C ASP A 151 -2.04 -12.43 28.77
N GLY A 152 -3.17 -11.71 28.83
CA GLY A 152 -4.33 -12.11 29.61
C GLY A 152 -5.21 -13.14 28.92
N HIS A 153 -6.25 -13.59 29.62
CA HIS A 153 -7.25 -14.50 29.05
C HIS A 153 -8.12 -13.79 28.01
N PHE A 154 -8.41 -14.48 26.91
CA PHE A 154 -9.30 -13.99 25.85
C PHE A 154 -10.14 -15.14 25.30
N GLN A 155 -11.28 -14.78 24.71
CA GLN A 155 -12.15 -15.73 24.04
C GLN A 155 -11.55 -16.12 22.68
N GLU A 156 -11.59 -17.40 22.34
CA GLU A 156 -11.01 -17.94 21.10
C GLU A 156 -11.53 -17.28 19.82
N LYS A 157 -12.75 -16.72 19.85
CA LYS A 157 -13.32 -15.95 18.73
C LYS A 157 -12.49 -14.72 18.34
N PHE A 158 -11.66 -14.19 19.25
CA PHE A 158 -10.77 -13.06 18.97
C PHE A 158 -9.40 -13.48 18.45
N ARG A 159 -9.09 -14.78 18.41
CA ARG A 159 -7.85 -15.28 17.83
C ARG A 159 -7.85 -15.03 16.32
N VAL A 160 -6.69 -14.66 15.81
CA VAL A 160 -6.41 -14.49 14.39
C VAL A 160 -5.20 -15.32 14.03
N LYS A 161 -5.29 -16.06 12.92
CA LYS A 161 -4.20 -16.89 12.39
C LYS A 161 -3.84 -16.47 10.97
N PRO A 162 -2.60 -16.75 10.51
CA PRO A 162 -2.26 -16.60 9.10
C PRO A 162 -3.30 -17.33 8.23
N GLY A 163 -3.79 -16.65 7.19
CA GLY A 163 -4.88 -17.12 6.33
C GLY A 163 -6.27 -16.65 6.74
N ASP A 164 -6.46 -15.99 7.89
CA ASP A 164 -7.77 -15.41 8.24
C ASP A 164 -8.10 -14.19 7.35
N LEU A 165 -9.37 -14.05 6.96
CA LEU A 165 -9.85 -12.89 6.21
C LEU A 165 -10.30 -11.78 7.17
N LEU A 166 -9.68 -10.62 7.08
CA LEU A 166 -9.91 -9.49 7.96
C LEU A 166 -10.51 -8.31 7.19
N LEU A 167 -11.53 -7.66 7.78
CA LEU A 167 -12.18 -6.48 7.20
C LEU A 167 -12.09 -5.33 8.21
N SER A 168 -11.37 -4.26 7.85
CA SER A 168 -11.33 -3.03 8.63
C SER A 168 -12.47 -2.10 8.21
N TRP A 169 -13.26 -1.63 9.18
CA TRP A 169 -14.54 -0.95 8.95
C TRP A 169 -14.63 0.44 9.59
N SER A 170 -13.50 1.00 10.00
CA SER A 170 -13.44 2.16 10.89
C SER A 170 -12.17 2.99 10.68
N GLY A 171 -12.25 4.27 11.03
CA GLY A 171 -11.17 5.23 10.91
C GLY A 171 -11.35 6.11 9.67
N GLN A 172 -10.27 6.75 9.23
CA GLN A 172 -10.28 7.54 8.01
C GLN A 172 -10.64 6.68 6.79
N LEU A 173 -11.15 7.27 5.71
CA LEU A 173 -11.50 6.57 4.45
C LEU A 173 -10.42 5.60 3.96
N VAL A 174 -9.16 5.96 4.14
CA VAL A 174 -8.01 5.11 3.79
C VAL A 174 -7.98 3.81 4.59
N SER A 175 -8.50 3.77 5.81
CA SER A 175 -8.44 2.65 6.78
C SER A 175 -9.32 1.46 6.44
N PHE A 176 -10.25 1.61 5.50
CA PHE A 176 -11.13 0.53 5.07
C PHE A 176 -10.46 -0.39 4.06
N GLY A 177 -10.58 -1.70 4.29
CA GLY A 177 -10.10 -2.71 3.35
C GLY A 177 -10.42 -4.13 3.81
N VAL A 178 -10.18 -5.07 2.90
CA VAL A 178 -10.30 -6.50 3.13
C VAL A 178 -8.93 -7.11 2.88
N PHE A 179 -8.46 -7.96 3.79
CA PHE A 179 -7.08 -8.45 3.81
C PHE A 179 -7.06 -9.93 4.21
N ILE A 180 -6.33 -10.75 3.47
CA ILE A 180 -5.93 -12.07 3.96
C ILE A 180 -4.72 -11.87 4.87
N TRP A 181 -4.84 -12.22 6.14
CA TRP A 181 -3.80 -12.02 7.14
C TRP A 181 -2.59 -12.92 6.85
N GLN A 182 -1.42 -12.30 6.62
CA GLN A 182 -0.16 -13.02 6.40
C GLN A 182 0.80 -12.92 7.59
N GLY A 183 0.44 -12.14 8.61
CA GLY A 183 1.28 -11.95 9.79
C GLY A 183 1.17 -13.09 10.79
N THR A 184 1.86 -12.94 11.92
CA THR A 184 1.85 -13.94 13.00
C THR A 184 0.47 -14.07 13.66
N GLU A 185 0.25 -15.18 14.35
CA GLU A 185 -0.93 -15.40 15.18
C GLU A 185 -1.04 -14.35 16.29
N GLY A 186 -2.26 -13.89 16.56
CA GLY A 186 -2.51 -12.82 17.53
C GLY A 186 -3.96 -12.70 17.97
N VAL A 187 -4.26 -11.60 18.65
CA VAL A 187 -5.60 -11.24 19.12
C VAL A 187 -6.12 -10.02 18.38
N LEU A 188 -7.37 -10.08 17.90
CA LEU A 188 -7.96 -9.03 17.07
C LEU A 188 -8.43 -7.85 17.90
N ASN A 189 -7.95 -6.65 17.57
CA ASN A 189 -8.48 -5.41 18.13
C ASN A 189 -9.86 -5.07 17.57
N GLN A 190 -10.64 -4.29 18.33
CA GLN A 190 -11.89 -3.71 17.85
C GLN A 190 -11.70 -2.93 16.54
N HIS A 191 -12.79 -2.73 15.81
CA HIS A 191 -12.84 -2.06 14.52
C HIS A 191 -12.30 -2.86 13.32
N ILE A 192 -12.07 -4.15 13.55
CA ILE A 192 -11.74 -5.12 12.52
C ILE A 192 -12.65 -6.31 12.74
N PHE A 193 -13.26 -6.80 11.66
CA PHE A 193 -13.98 -8.07 11.65
C PHE A 193 -13.04 -9.18 11.17
N ASN A 194 -13.02 -10.30 11.89
CA ASN A 194 -12.60 -11.58 11.31
C ASN A 194 -13.81 -12.14 10.55
N VAL A 195 -13.67 -12.28 9.24
CA VAL A 195 -14.71 -12.71 8.31
C VAL A 195 -14.63 -14.23 8.18
N ARG A 196 -15.67 -14.92 8.66
CA ARG A 196 -15.73 -16.39 8.64
C ARG A 196 -16.81 -16.85 7.68
N PRO A 197 -16.47 -17.51 6.55
CA PRO A 197 -17.47 -18.02 5.62
C PRO A 197 -18.40 -19.03 6.29
N ARG A 198 -19.72 -18.88 6.08
CA ARG A 198 -20.75 -19.84 6.50
C ARG A 198 -21.03 -20.91 5.45
N MET A 199 -20.46 -20.73 4.26
CA MET A 199 -20.60 -21.62 3.12
C MET A 199 -19.28 -21.65 2.34
N PRO A 200 -19.08 -22.61 1.43
CA PRO A 200 -17.83 -22.74 0.69
C PRO A 200 -17.56 -21.51 -0.18
N PHE A 201 -16.40 -20.88 0.03
CA PHE A 201 -15.86 -19.80 -0.78
C PHE A 201 -14.36 -20.02 -0.95
N GLU A 202 -13.84 -19.67 -2.11
CA GLU A 202 -12.39 -19.43 -2.21
C GLU A 202 -12.05 -18.09 -1.57
N LEU A 203 -11.00 -18.08 -0.76
CA LEU A 203 -10.72 -16.95 0.12
C LEU A 203 -10.33 -15.69 -0.67
N GLU A 204 -9.50 -15.84 -1.70
CA GLU A 204 -9.09 -14.75 -2.59
C GLU A 204 -10.27 -14.20 -3.41
N TYR A 205 -11.20 -15.05 -3.83
CA TYR A 205 -12.44 -14.58 -4.45
C TYR A 205 -13.27 -13.75 -3.47
N LEU A 206 -13.49 -14.28 -2.26
CA LEU A 206 -14.29 -13.61 -1.24
C LEU A 206 -13.67 -12.27 -0.82
N GLU A 207 -12.34 -12.19 -0.73
CA GLU A 207 -11.60 -10.95 -0.50
C GLU A 207 -11.96 -9.87 -1.53
N PHE A 208 -11.88 -10.20 -2.83
CA PHE A 208 -12.23 -9.28 -3.90
C PHE A 208 -13.72 -8.92 -3.88
N ALA A 209 -14.60 -9.90 -3.68
CA ALA A 209 -16.04 -9.67 -3.65
C ALA A 209 -16.44 -8.73 -2.50
N LEU A 210 -15.87 -8.92 -1.31
CA LEU A 210 -16.09 -8.03 -0.16
C LEU A 210 -15.47 -6.66 -0.36
N ALA A 211 -14.30 -6.56 -1.01
CA ALA A 211 -13.70 -5.27 -1.31
C ALA A 211 -14.63 -4.39 -2.18
N HIS A 212 -15.34 -4.99 -3.15
CA HIS A 212 -16.35 -4.29 -3.94
C HIS A 212 -17.56 -3.87 -3.10
N VAL A 213 -18.03 -4.72 -2.18
CA VAL A 213 -19.13 -4.36 -1.26
C VAL A 213 -18.73 -3.18 -0.39
N VAL A 214 -17.51 -3.19 0.18
CA VAL A 214 -16.98 -2.09 0.97
C VAL A 214 -16.91 -0.80 0.16
N GLU A 215 -16.44 -0.87 -1.09
CA GLU A 215 -16.35 0.30 -1.97
C GLU A 215 -17.72 0.88 -2.35
N MET A 216 -18.69 0.01 -2.63
CA MET A 216 -20.08 0.41 -2.85
C MET A 216 -20.71 1.03 -1.60
N CYS A 217 -20.41 0.51 -0.42
CA CYS A 217 -20.87 1.13 0.82
C CYS A 217 -20.25 2.51 0.98
N LYS A 218 -18.94 2.66 0.71
CA LYS A 218 -18.26 3.95 0.79
C LYS A 218 -18.86 5.01 -0.13
N SER A 219 -19.17 4.66 -1.37
CA SER A 219 -19.69 5.63 -2.34
C SER A 219 -21.04 6.21 -1.94
N LYS A 220 -21.83 5.52 -1.10
CA LYS A 220 -23.12 6.01 -0.60
C LYS A 220 -23.01 7.13 0.45
N PHE A 221 -21.87 7.31 1.11
CA PHE A 221 -21.69 8.32 2.16
C PHE A 221 -21.02 9.63 1.68
N HIS A 222 -21.04 9.93 0.38
CA HIS A 222 -20.50 11.21 -0.13
C HIS A 222 -21.15 12.42 0.58
N GLY A 223 -20.38 13.09 1.43
CA GLY A 223 -20.78 14.34 2.13
C GLY A 223 -21.01 14.23 3.63
N ILE A 224 -21.05 13.02 4.21
CA ILE A 224 -21.11 12.82 5.66
C ILE A 224 -19.73 12.37 6.13
N GLU A 225 -19.21 12.97 7.19
CA GLU A 225 -17.99 12.53 7.86
C GLU A 225 -18.18 11.05 8.26
N MET A 226 -17.62 10.13 7.47
CA MET A 226 -17.76 8.70 7.69
C MET A 226 -17.17 8.37 9.05
N LYS A 227 -18.02 8.13 10.05
CA LYS A 227 -17.53 7.66 11.33
C LYS A 227 -17.17 6.18 11.22
N HIS A 228 -18.10 5.30 10.83
CA HIS A 228 -17.86 3.85 10.76
C HIS A 228 -18.85 3.12 9.84
N LEU A 229 -18.43 2.03 9.16
CA LEU A 229 -19.35 1.10 8.47
C LEU A 229 -19.82 0.03 9.44
N THR A 230 -21.07 0.04 9.84
CA THR A 230 -21.56 -0.85 10.89
C THR A 230 -21.71 -2.30 10.40
N LYS A 231 -21.67 -3.26 11.34
CA LYS A 231 -21.99 -4.66 11.04
C LYS A 231 -23.39 -4.81 10.44
N GLU A 232 -24.35 -4.03 10.92
CA GLU A 232 -25.74 -4.07 10.45
C GLU A 232 -25.84 -3.62 9.00
N GLU A 233 -25.18 -2.52 8.63
CA GLU A 233 -25.13 -2.05 7.23
C GLU A 233 -24.49 -3.08 6.31
N LEU A 234 -23.36 -3.67 6.71
CA LEU A 234 -22.72 -4.74 5.95
C LEU A 234 -23.64 -5.95 5.78
N ASN A 235 -24.30 -6.39 6.84
CA ASN A 235 -25.19 -7.54 6.83
C ASN A 235 -26.38 -7.40 5.86
N THR A 236 -26.79 -6.17 5.53
CA THR A 236 -27.85 -5.90 4.54
C THR A 236 -27.37 -5.96 3.08
N GLN A 237 -26.05 -5.93 2.84
CA GLN A 237 -25.51 -6.01 1.49
C GLN A 237 -25.51 -7.44 0.96
N PHE A 238 -25.20 -7.58 -0.33
CA PHE A 238 -25.16 -8.86 -1.03
C PHE A 238 -23.76 -9.13 -1.58
N VAL A 239 -23.38 -10.40 -1.57
CA VAL A 239 -22.22 -10.92 -2.30
C VAL A 239 -22.71 -11.80 -3.45
N LEU A 240 -21.98 -11.78 -4.56
CA LEU A 240 -22.23 -12.68 -5.68
C LEU A 240 -21.63 -14.05 -5.39
N TYR A 241 -22.32 -15.09 -5.83
CA TYR A 241 -21.92 -16.48 -5.62
C TYR A 241 -21.84 -17.24 -6.96
N PRO A 242 -20.75 -17.04 -7.73
CA PRO A 242 -20.46 -17.84 -8.91
C PRO A 242 -20.09 -19.28 -8.51
N PRO A 243 -20.10 -20.24 -9.45
CA PRO A 243 -19.69 -21.62 -9.20
C PRO A 243 -18.32 -21.72 -8.53
N ILE A 244 -18.18 -22.62 -7.55
CA ILE A 244 -16.94 -22.76 -6.76
C ILE A 244 -15.71 -22.99 -7.65
N GLN A 245 -15.84 -23.79 -8.71
CA GLN A 245 -14.76 -24.06 -9.66
C GLN A 245 -14.21 -22.77 -10.30
N LEU A 246 -15.10 -21.83 -10.67
CA LEU A 246 -14.69 -20.56 -11.26
C LEU A 246 -13.97 -19.67 -10.25
N GLN A 247 -14.37 -19.75 -8.97
CA GLN A 247 -13.64 -19.12 -7.87
C GLN A 247 -12.25 -19.73 -7.73
N THR A 248 -12.12 -21.06 -7.84
CA THR A 248 -10.83 -21.77 -7.72
C THR A 248 -9.90 -21.39 -8.86
N ASP A 249 -10.40 -21.35 -10.10
CA ASP A 249 -9.64 -20.93 -11.28
C ASP A 249 -9.11 -19.49 -11.12
N PHE A 250 -9.94 -18.59 -10.60
CA PHE A 250 -9.55 -17.22 -10.27
C PHE A 250 -8.44 -17.20 -9.21
N THR A 251 -8.63 -17.95 -8.12
CA THR A 251 -7.66 -18.04 -7.03
C THR A 251 -6.29 -18.51 -7.52
N LEU A 252 -6.23 -19.52 -8.38
CA LEU A 252 -4.97 -19.99 -8.98
C LEU A 252 -4.27 -18.88 -9.78
N LYS A 253 -5.02 -18.16 -10.62
CA LYS A 253 -4.51 -17.02 -11.40
C LYS A 253 -3.97 -15.90 -10.48
N ILE A 254 -4.73 -15.55 -9.45
CA ILE A 254 -4.40 -14.44 -8.54
C ILE A 254 -3.22 -14.75 -7.63
N ARG A 255 -3.09 -15.99 -7.14
CA ARG A 255 -1.92 -16.41 -6.36
C ARG A 255 -0.62 -16.25 -7.15
N HIS A 256 -0.63 -16.64 -8.42
CA HIS A 256 0.52 -16.44 -9.30
C HIS A 256 0.85 -14.94 -9.48
N LEU A 257 -0.15 -14.11 -9.82
CA LEU A 257 0.04 -12.67 -9.98
C LEU A 257 0.53 -11.98 -8.71
N ARG A 258 0.02 -12.39 -7.53
CA ARG A 258 0.48 -11.87 -6.23
C ARG A 258 1.93 -12.26 -5.95
N SER A 259 2.32 -13.50 -6.25
CA SER A 259 3.71 -13.94 -6.10
C SER A 259 4.66 -13.13 -6.98
N MET A 260 4.30 -12.91 -8.25
CA MET A 260 5.08 -12.04 -9.15
C MET A 260 5.17 -10.61 -8.61
N LYS A 261 4.06 -10.06 -8.09
CA LYS A 261 4.04 -8.72 -7.51
C LYS A 261 4.99 -8.60 -6.32
N THR A 262 5.00 -9.58 -5.41
CA THR A 262 5.91 -9.60 -4.26
C THR A 262 7.37 -9.61 -4.70
N GLU A 263 7.71 -10.42 -5.71
CA GLU A 263 9.07 -10.45 -6.27
C GLU A 263 9.44 -9.10 -6.90
N GLN A 264 8.54 -8.49 -7.67
CA GLN A 264 8.75 -7.17 -8.28
C GLN A 264 8.99 -6.08 -7.22
N HIS A 265 8.29 -6.10 -6.09
CA HIS A 265 8.53 -5.18 -4.98
C HIS A 265 9.91 -5.40 -4.35
N SER A 266 10.32 -6.64 -4.13
CA SER A 266 11.65 -6.94 -3.60
C SER A 266 12.76 -6.43 -4.53
N GLN A 267 12.64 -6.68 -5.84
CA GLN A 267 13.57 -6.16 -6.85
C GLN A 267 13.58 -4.63 -6.90
N GLN A 268 12.41 -3.99 -6.72
CA GLN A 268 12.32 -2.53 -6.67
C GLN A 268 13.11 -1.96 -5.49
N CYS A 269 13.01 -2.57 -4.30
CA CYS A 269 13.78 -2.15 -3.13
C CYS A 269 15.30 -2.27 -3.36
N GLU A 270 15.75 -3.35 -4.00
CA GLU A 270 17.17 -3.52 -4.35
C GLU A 270 17.64 -2.46 -5.34
N LEU A 271 16.84 -2.17 -6.38
CA LEU A 271 17.15 -1.12 -7.36
C LEU A 271 17.21 0.27 -6.72
N ASP A 272 16.33 0.55 -5.75
CA ASP A 272 16.34 1.80 -5.00
C ASP A 272 17.61 1.93 -4.15
N ASN A 273 18.03 0.86 -3.48
CA ASN A 273 19.28 0.83 -2.71
C ASN A 273 20.51 1.01 -3.62
N PHE A 274 20.56 0.30 -4.74
CA PHE A 274 21.65 0.41 -5.71
C PHE A 274 21.74 1.83 -6.28
N PHE A 275 20.61 2.43 -6.65
CA PHE A 275 20.57 3.79 -7.18
C PHE A 275 21.06 4.83 -6.15
N ASN A 276 20.66 4.68 -4.88
CA ASN A 276 21.14 5.56 -3.81
C ASN A 276 22.65 5.43 -3.61
N SER A 277 23.20 4.21 -3.66
CA SER A 277 24.65 3.99 -3.62
C SER A 277 25.36 4.62 -4.82
N LEU A 278 24.81 4.45 -6.02
CA LEU A 278 25.34 5.03 -7.26
C LEU A 278 25.36 6.56 -7.22
N LEU A 279 24.29 7.20 -6.74
CA LEU A 279 24.22 8.65 -6.53
C LEU A 279 25.32 9.13 -5.58
N GLN A 280 25.51 8.45 -4.46
CA GLN A 280 26.55 8.83 -3.48
C GLN A 280 27.96 8.74 -4.09
N ARG A 281 28.25 7.65 -4.80
CA ARG A 281 29.54 7.46 -5.48
C ARG A 281 29.77 8.50 -6.58
N ALA A 282 28.72 8.80 -7.36
CA ALA A 282 28.78 9.78 -8.44
C ALA A 282 29.25 11.15 -7.98
N PHE A 283 28.64 11.67 -6.92
CA PHE A 283 28.92 13.02 -6.45
C PHE A 283 30.12 13.10 -5.49
N ARG A 284 30.71 11.94 -5.12
CA ARG A 284 32.03 11.86 -4.44
C ARG A 284 33.19 11.68 -5.41
N GLY A 285 32.93 11.46 -6.71
CA GLY A 285 33.97 11.18 -7.70
C GLY A 285 34.48 9.74 -7.67
N GLU A 286 33.66 8.78 -7.23
CA GLU A 286 34.00 7.35 -7.05
C GLU A 286 33.40 6.44 -8.16
N LEU A 287 33.06 7.01 -9.32
CA LEU A 287 32.48 6.33 -10.48
C LEU A 287 33.48 6.05 -11.61
#